data_AF-A0A3S4K4E5-F1
#
_entry.id   AF-A0A3S4K4E5-F1
#
_cell.length_a   1.000
_cell.length_b   1.000
_cell.length_c   1.000
_cell.angle_alpha   90.00
_cell.angle_beta   90.00
_cell.angle_gamma   90.00
#
_symmetry.space_group_name_H-M   'P 1'
#
loop_
_entity.id
_entity.type
_entity.pdbx_description
1 polymer ?
#
loop_
_entity_poly.entity_id
_entity_poly.type
_entity_poly.pdbx_seq_one_letter_code
_entity_poly.pdbx_strand_id
1 'polypeptide(L)'
;MLAIDRDPQAIAVAQTINDPRFSIIHGPFSALADYVAERELTGKIDGVLLDLGVSSPQLDDAERGFSFMRDGPLDMRMDPTRGQSAAEWLQTAEEADIAWVLKTFGEERFAKRIARAIVERNREQPMTRTKELAEVVAAATPVKDKFKHPATRTFQAVRIWVNSELEEIEQALKSSLNVLARAGGFQSSVSTRWKTVL
;
A
#
# COMPACT_ATOMS: atom_id res chain seq x y z
N MET A 1 -17.06 0.41 -18.38
CA MET A 1 -16.01 0.09 -17.40
C MET A 1 -16.19 1.02 -16.20
N LEU A 2 -16.30 0.44 -15.01
CA LEU A 2 -16.31 1.15 -13.75
C LEU A 2 -14.94 0.93 -13.09
N ALA A 3 -14.18 1.99 -12.90
CA ALA A 3 -12.89 1.95 -12.22
C ALA A 3 -13.03 2.49 -10.79
N ILE A 4 -12.16 2.01 -9.90
CA ILE A 4 -12.08 2.43 -8.51
C ILE A 4 -10.60 2.63 -8.20
N ASP A 5 -10.24 3.77 -7.64
CA ASP A 5 -8.91 3.99 -7.08
C ASP A 5 -9.03 4.86 -5.84
N ARG A 6 -8.17 4.64 -4.85
CA ARG A 6 -8.10 5.48 -3.65
C ARG A 6 -7.08 6.60 -3.78
N ASP A 7 -6.24 6.57 -4.81
CA ASP A 7 -5.21 7.56 -5.04
C ASP A 7 -5.77 8.77 -5.82
N PRO A 8 -5.81 9.98 -5.24
CA PRO A 8 -6.29 11.17 -5.92
C PRO A 8 -5.55 11.49 -7.22
N GLN A 9 -4.26 11.13 -7.35
CA GLN A 9 -3.51 11.31 -8.59
C GLN A 9 -4.05 10.39 -9.70
N ALA A 10 -4.38 9.14 -9.36
CA ALA A 10 -5.00 8.21 -10.31
C ALA A 10 -6.39 8.69 -10.73
N ILE A 11 -7.16 9.26 -9.80
CA ILE A 11 -8.46 9.88 -10.09
C ILE A 11 -8.31 11.03 -11.07
N ALA A 12 -7.35 11.93 -10.84
CA ALA A 12 -7.11 13.07 -11.73
C ALA A 12 -6.75 12.61 -13.15
N VAL A 13 -5.91 11.56 -13.29
CA VAL A 13 -5.59 10.96 -14.59
C VAL A 13 -6.82 10.33 -15.23
N ALA A 14 -7.59 9.53 -14.49
CA ALA A 14 -8.79 8.86 -14.99
C ALA A 14 -9.86 9.87 -15.47
N GLN A 15 -9.98 11.02 -14.81
CA GLN A 15 -10.90 12.09 -15.21
C GLN A 15 -10.57 12.73 -16.57
N THR A 16 -9.34 12.55 -17.08
CA THR A 16 -8.98 13.01 -18.43
C THR A 16 -9.52 12.11 -19.54
N ILE A 17 -10.02 10.91 -19.21
CA ILE A 17 -10.57 9.95 -20.16
C ILE A 17 -11.96 10.39 -20.60
N ASN A 18 -12.09 10.80 -21.87
CA ASN A 18 -13.36 11.21 -22.47
C ASN A 18 -14.04 10.04 -23.19
N ASP A 19 -14.57 9.08 -22.44
CA ASP A 19 -15.40 7.98 -22.96
C ASP A 19 -16.65 7.83 -22.09
N PRO A 20 -17.88 7.96 -22.65
CA PRO A 20 -19.12 7.85 -21.87
C PRO A 20 -19.35 6.46 -21.26
N ARG A 21 -18.61 5.44 -21.71
CA ARG A 21 -18.66 4.08 -21.15
C ARG A 21 -17.72 3.91 -19.96
N PHE A 22 -16.87 4.89 -19.67
CA PHE A 22 -15.93 4.89 -18.56
C PHE A 22 -16.45 5.75 -17.41
N SER A 23 -16.26 5.26 -16.19
CA SER A 23 -16.52 6.02 -14.97
C SER A 23 -15.48 5.63 -13.92
N ILE A 24 -15.14 6.58 -13.05
CA ILE A 24 -14.15 6.42 -11.99
C ILE A 24 -14.77 6.80 -10.63
N ILE A 25 -14.51 6.00 -9.62
CA ILE A 25 -14.87 6.26 -8.23
C ILE A 25 -13.59 6.48 -7.42
N HIS A 26 -13.58 7.57 -6.65
CA HIS A 26 -12.53 7.81 -5.65
C HIS A 26 -12.90 7.12 -4.34
N GLY A 27 -12.19 6.05 -4.01
CA GLY A 27 -12.37 5.35 -2.75
C GLY A 27 -11.68 3.99 -2.70
N PRO A 28 -11.70 3.34 -1.53
CA PRO A 28 -11.15 2.00 -1.38
C PRO A 28 -11.96 1.00 -2.20
N PHE A 29 -11.29 -0.02 -2.74
CA PHE A 29 -11.95 -1.08 -3.50
C PHE A 29 -12.65 -2.10 -2.59
N SER A 30 -12.38 -2.09 -1.27
CA SER A 30 -13.17 -2.85 -0.28
C SER A 30 -14.67 -2.51 -0.31
N ALA A 31 -15.02 -1.27 -0.66
CA ALA A 31 -16.40 -0.79 -0.80
C ALA A 31 -17.04 -1.13 -2.17
N LEU A 32 -16.47 -2.08 -2.94
CA LEU A 32 -16.97 -2.51 -4.24
C LEU A 32 -18.47 -2.83 -4.24
N ALA A 33 -18.95 -3.58 -3.25
CA ALA A 33 -20.35 -3.96 -3.16
C ALA A 33 -21.29 -2.76 -3.05
N ASP A 34 -20.90 -1.76 -2.25
CA ASP A 34 -21.69 -0.55 -2.02
C ASP A 34 -21.78 0.27 -3.31
N TYR A 35 -20.65 0.50 -3.99
CA TYR A 35 -20.62 1.24 -5.25
C TYR A 35 -21.47 0.60 -6.35
N VAL A 36 -21.47 -0.74 -6.41
CA VAL A 36 -22.27 -1.51 -7.36
C VAL A 36 -23.76 -1.42 -6.98
N ALA A 37 -24.10 -1.52 -5.70
CA ALA A 37 -25.46 -1.44 -5.20
C ALA A 37 -26.09 -0.06 -5.45
N GLU A 38 -25.36 1.02 -5.19
CA GLU A 38 -25.76 2.41 -5.47
C GLU A 38 -26.14 2.64 -6.94
N ARG A 39 -25.59 1.83 -7.84
CA ARG A 39 -25.82 1.91 -9.30
C ARG A 39 -26.81 0.86 -9.80
N GLU A 40 -27.41 0.09 -8.89
CA GLU A 40 -28.34 -0.99 -9.22
C GLU A 40 -27.73 -2.06 -10.16
N LEU A 41 -26.41 -2.30 -10.00
CA LEU A 41 -25.62 -3.21 -10.83
C LEU A 41 -25.34 -4.56 -10.16
N THR A 42 -25.90 -4.83 -8.98
CA THR A 42 -25.69 -6.09 -8.26
C THR A 42 -26.16 -7.28 -9.11
N GLY A 43 -25.28 -8.27 -9.28
CA GLY A 43 -25.52 -9.44 -10.13
C GLY A 43 -25.49 -9.14 -11.63
N LYS A 44 -24.99 -7.96 -12.04
CA LYS A 44 -24.87 -7.53 -13.45
C LYS A 44 -23.42 -7.23 -13.86
N ILE A 45 -22.44 -7.47 -12.98
CA ILE A 45 -21.03 -7.26 -13.30
C ILE A 45 -20.48 -8.48 -14.04
N ASP A 46 -20.06 -8.29 -15.28
CA ASP A 46 -19.51 -9.37 -16.12
C ASP A 46 -18.05 -9.72 -15.77
N GLY A 47 -17.33 -8.78 -15.14
CA GLY A 47 -15.92 -8.94 -14.85
C GLY A 47 -15.44 -8.01 -13.74
N VAL A 48 -14.61 -8.54 -12.83
CA VAL A 48 -13.84 -7.75 -11.87
C VAL A 48 -12.36 -8.01 -12.12
N LEU A 49 -11.59 -6.94 -12.31
CA LEU A 49 -10.13 -6.95 -12.40
C LEU A 49 -9.56 -6.20 -11.20
N LEU A 50 -8.72 -6.86 -10.40
CA LEU A 50 -7.93 -6.22 -9.36
C LEU A 50 -6.45 -6.25 -9.74
N ASP A 51 -5.84 -5.07 -9.92
CA ASP A 51 -4.39 -4.94 -10.06
C ASP A 51 -3.79 -4.53 -8.71
N LEU A 52 -3.21 -5.52 -8.02
CA LEU A 52 -2.73 -5.35 -6.66
C LEU A 52 -1.27 -4.92 -6.65
N GLY A 53 -0.99 -3.85 -5.92
CA GLY A 53 0.37 -3.34 -5.72
C GLY A 53 0.39 -1.81 -5.68
N VAL A 54 1.59 -1.27 -5.81
CA VAL A 54 1.80 0.17 -6.02
C VAL A 54 1.94 0.46 -7.50
N SER A 55 1.42 1.61 -7.91
CA SER A 55 1.57 2.11 -9.27
C SER A 55 2.98 2.66 -9.50
N SER A 56 3.40 2.74 -10.76
CA SER A 56 4.70 3.37 -11.10
C SER A 56 4.76 4.82 -10.59
N PRO A 57 3.73 5.68 -10.78
CA PRO A 57 3.73 7.03 -10.22
C PRO A 57 3.98 7.08 -8.70
N GLN A 58 3.44 6.15 -7.92
CA GLN A 58 3.67 6.08 -6.47
C GLN A 58 5.13 5.76 -6.11
N LEU A 59 5.81 4.93 -6.91
CA LEU A 59 7.23 4.61 -6.72
C LEU A 59 8.14 5.68 -7.33
N ASP A 60 7.68 6.33 -8.40
CA ASP A 60 8.45 7.25 -9.20
C ASP A 60 8.41 8.70 -8.67
N ASP A 61 7.44 9.03 -7.84
CA ASP A 61 7.35 10.30 -7.13
C ASP A 61 7.90 10.15 -5.71
N ALA A 62 9.03 10.80 -5.43
CA ALA A 62 9.67 10.73 -4.13
C ALA A 62 8.78 11.35 -3.02
N GLU A 63 7.96 12.35 -3.35
CA GLU A 63 7.08 13.02 -2.39
C GLU A 63 5.98 12.10 -1.85
N ARG A 64 5.72 10.96 -2.53
CA ARG A 64 4.78 9.94 -2.07
C ARG A 64 5.35 9.03 -0.97
N GLY A 65 6.67 9.00 -0.80
CA GLY A 65 7.31 8.29 0.31
C GLY A 65 7.33 6.76 0.23
N PHE A 66 7.04 6.16 -0.93
CA PHE A 66 7.03 4.69 -1.09
C PHE A 66 8.42 4.07 -1.29
N SER A 67 9.43 4.88 -1.61
CA SER A 67 10.79 4.42 -1.91
C SER A 67 11.82 5.11 -1.01
N PHE A 68 12.89 4.38 -0.67
CA PHE A 68 14.09 4.92 -0.04
C PHE A 68 15.22 5.21 -1.04
N MET A 69 15.06 4.83 -2.31
CA MET A 69 16.03 5.11 -3.37
C MET A 69 16.12 6.61 -3.65
N ARG A 70 14.98 7.30 -3.54
CA ARG A 70 14.88 8.76 -3.56
C ARG A 70 14.28 9.22 -2.24
N ASP A 71 14.90 10.25 -1.67
CA ASP A 71 14.48 10.77 -0.37
C ASP A 71 13.19 11.57 -0.50
N GLY A 72 12.27 11.38 0.43
CA GLY A 72 10.97 12.03 0.47
C GLY A 72 10.33 11.92 1.85
N PRO A 73 9.15 12.52 2.05
CA PRO A 73 8.38 12.38 3.28
C PRO A 73 8.10 10.91 3.58
N LEU A 74 8.17 10.50 4.84
CA LEU A 74 7.83 9.15 5.27
C LEU A 74 6.30 9.00 5.36
N ASP A 75 5.63 8.99 4.21
CA ASP A 75 4.16 8.98 4.11
C ASP A 75 3.61 7.57 3.83
N MET A 76 3.87 7.01 2.65
CA MET A 76 3.41 5.70 2.18
C MET A 76 1.89 5.50 2.02
N ARG A 77 1.06 6.54 2.17
CA ARG A 77 -0.39 6.41 1.92
C ARG A 77 -0.69 6.43 0.43
N MET A 78 -1.50 5.46 0.00
CA MET A 78 -2.10 5.46 -1.34
C MET A 78 -3.12 6.60 -1.48
N ASP A 79 -3.91 6.84 -0.43
CA ASP A 79 -4.77 8.02 -0.30
C ASP A 79 -4.17 8.99 0.75
N PRO A 80 -3.40 10.02 0.34
CA PRO A 80 -2.81 10.98 1.26
C PRO A 80 -3.84 11.95 1.87
N THR A 81 -5.11 11.91 1.46
CA THR A 81 -6.16 12.81 1.99
C THR A 81 -6.70 12.39 3.35
N ARG A 82 -6.41 11.16 3.79
CA ARG A 82 -6.94 10.58 5.03
C ARG A 82 -5.99 9.54 5.61
N GLY A 83 -6.29 9.07 6.82
CA GLY A 83 -5.53 8.02 7.49
C GLY A 83 -4.19 8.49 8.03
N GLN A 84 -3.53 7.58 8.74
CA GLN A 84 -2.25 7.80 9.41
C GLN A 84 -1.09 7.50 8.44
N SER A 85 -0.12 8.40 8.35
CA SER A 85 1.11 8.20 7.58
C SER A 85 2.06 7.21 8.27
N ALA A 86 3.03 6.68 7.52
CA ALA A 86 4.10 5.84 8.06
C ALA A 86 4.89 6.53 9.19
N ALA A 87 5.20 7.82 9.05
CA ALA A 87 5.89 8.59 10.07
C ALA A 87 5.08 8.67 11.37
N GLU A 88 3.80 9.04 11.28
CA GLU A 88 2.91 9.16 12.44
C GLU A 88 2.71 7.81 13.14
N TRP A 89 2.52 6.74 12.36
CA TRP A 89 2.38 5.41 12.92
C TRP A 89 3.66 4.97 13.64
N LEU A 90 4.83 5.04 12.98
CA LEU A 90 6.10 4.65 13.59
C LEU A 90 6.50 5.50 14.80
N GLN A 91 6.03 6.74 14.88
CA GLN A 91 6.27 7.62 16.03
C GLN A 91 5.48 7.19 17.27
N THR A 92 4.31 6.59 17.09
CA THR A 92 3.35 6.29 18.17
C THR A 92 3.21 4.81 18.50
N ALA A 93 3.54 3.92 17.55
CA ALA A 93 3.39 2.48 17.70
C ALA A 93 4.34 1.90 18.74
N GLU A 94 3.88 0.86 19.44
CA GLU A 94 4.71 0.11 20.36
C GLU A 94 5.74 -0.75 19.61
N GLU A 95 6.87 -1.03 20.26
CA GLU A 95 7.92 -1.90 19.69
C GLU A 95 7.36 -3.26 19.26
N ALA A 96 6.44 -3.83 20.06
CA ALA A 96 5.81 -5.11 19.80
C ALA A 96 4.95 -5.09 18.52
N ASP A 97 4.20 -4.00 18.29
CA ASP A 97 3.35 -3.84 17.11
C ASP A 97 4.19 -3.69 15.85
N ILE A 98 5.23 -2.85 15.91
CA ILE A 98 6.18 -2.70 14.79
C ILE A 98 6.83 -4.04 14.48
N ALA A 99 7.33 -4.75 15.50
CA ALA A 99 7.94 -6.07 15.31
C ALA A 99 6.97 -7.09 14.70
N TRP A 100 5.69 -7.05 15.10
CA TRP A 100 4.66 -7.91 14.52
C TRP A 100 4.41 -7.56 13.05
N VAL A 101 4.23 -6.28 12.71
CA VAL A 101 4.05 -5.80 11.33
C VAL A 101 5.21 -6.23 10.43
N LEU A 102 6.45 -5.98 10.86
CA LEU A 102 7.65 -6.34 10.10
C LEU A 102 7.76 -7.85 9.87
N LYS A 103 7.43 -8.65 10.89
CA LYS A 103 7.46 -10.11 10.79
C LYS A 103 6.36 -10.64 9.88
N THR A 104 5.13 -10.16 10.06
CA THR A 104 3.94 -10.71 9.39
C THR A 104 3.87 -10.28 7.93
N PHE A 105 4.12 -9.01 7.62
CA PHE A 105 3.95 -8.47 6.27
C PHE A 105 5.25 -8.34 5.49
N GLY A 106 6.39 -8.22 6.17
CA GLY A 106 7.71 -8.14 5.53
C GLY A 106 8.48 -9.47 5.49
N GLU A 107 7.99 -10.48 6.23
CA GLU A 107 8.73 -11.71 6.57
C GLU A 107 10.15 -11.39 7.08
N GLU A 108 10.28 -10.32 7.88
CA GLU A 108 11.57 -9.81 8.32
C GLU A 108 12.12 -10.66 9.48
N ARG A 109 13.31 -11.23 9.27
CA ARG A 109 13.97 -12.09 10.25
C ARG A 109 14.46 -11.29 11.45
N PHE A 110 14.85 -10.04 11.23
CA PHE A 110 15.36 -9.14 12.26
C PHE A 110 14.29 -8.21 12.82
N ALA A 111 13.00 -8.55 12.67
CA ALA A 111 11.86 -7.68 12.99
C ALA A 111 11.95 -7.03 14.38
N LYS A 112 12.23 -7.82 15.44
CA LYS A 112 12.37 -7.30 16.81
C LYS A 112 13.50 -6.28 16.95
N ARG A 113 14.65 -6.57 16.33
CA ARG A 113 15.84 -5.71 16.40
C ARG A 113 15.62 -4.39 15.64
N ILE A 114 14.97 -4.46 14.47
CA ILE A 114 14.63 -3.29 13.67
C ILE A 114 13.57 -2.45 14.40
N ALA A 115 12.52 -3.07 14.93
CA ALA A 115 11.48 -2.37 15.70
C ALA A 115 12.06 -1.59 16.89
N ARG A 116 12.94 -2.24 17.67
CA ARG A 116 13.65 -1.59 18.76
C ARG A 116 14.45 -0.37 18.30
N ALA A 117 15.21 -0.51 17.21
CA ALA A 117 16.01 0.58 16.65
C ALA A 117 15.14 1.75 16.14
N ILE A 118 13.97 1.46 15.56
CA ILE A 118 13.00 2.49 15.15
C ILE A 118 12.47 3.25 16.36
N VAL A 119 12.04 2.54 17.42
CA VAL A 119 11.53 3.17 18.64
C VAL A 119 12.62 3.99 19.34
N GLU A 120 13.84 3.47 19.45
CA GLU A 120 14.98 4.20 20.01
C GLU A 120 15.29 5.46 19.20
N ARG A 121 15.35 5.37 17.85
CA ARG A 121 15.52 6.54 16.99
C ARG A 121 14.42 7.58 17.23
N ASN A 122 13.15 7.19 17.17
CA ASN A 122 12.02 8.11 17.30
C ASN A 122 11.89 8.76 18.69
N ARG A 123 12.50 8.19 19.74
CA ARG A 123 12.62 8.81 21.06
C ARG A 123 13.66 9.93 21.09
N GLU A 124 14.76 9.77 20.36
CA GLU A 124 15.84 10.76 20.29
C GLU A 124 15.55 11.85 19.27
N GLN A 125 15.11 11.44 18.07
CA GLN A 125 14.78 12.29 16.95
C GLN A 125 13.67 11.61 16.13
N PRO A 126 12.47 12.19 16.02
CA PRO A 126 11.43 11.66 15.14
C PRO A 126 11.91 11.52 13.68
N MET A 127 11.67 10.36 13.07
CA MET A 127 11.89 10.16 11.63
C MET A 127 10.76 10.79 10.84
N THR A 128 11.11 11.59 9.84
CA THR A 128 10.16 12.27 8.95
C THR A 128 10.41 11.95 7.48
N ARG A 129 11.52 11.28 7.16
CA ARG A 129 11.95 10.98 5.79
C ARG A 129 12.24 9.52 5.54
N THR A 130 12.08 9.09 4.29
CA THR A 130 12.30 7.69 3.88
C THR A 130 13.75 7.25 4.07
N LYS A 131 14.75 8.10 3.79
CA LYS A 131 16.15 7.74 4.01
C LYS A 131 16.50 7.48 5.47
N GLU A 132 15.91 8.25 6.40
CA GLU A 132 16.15 8.05 7.84
C GLU A 132 15.71 6.65 8.28
N LEU A 133 14.51 6.23 7.87
CA LEU A 133 14.04 4.87 8.14
C LEU A 133 14.95 3.82 7.50
N ALA A 134 15.38 4.03 6.26
CA ALA A 134 16.25 3.08 5.56
C ALA A 134 17.61 2.94 6.24
N GLU A 135 18.20 4.03 6.73
CA GLU A 135 19.47 4.04 7.47
C GLU A 135 19.35 3.32 8.81
N VAL A 136 18.27 3.57 9.57
CA VAL A 136 17.99 2.88 10.83
C VAL A 136 17.86 1.37 10.61
N VAL A 137 17.10 0.95 9.59
CA VAL A 137 16.94 -0.47 9.24
C VAL A 137 18.28 -1.07 8.81
N ALA A 138 19.07 -0.36 8.00
CA ALA A 138 20.37 -0.83 7.54
C ALA A 138 21.37 -1.01 8.70
N ALA A 139 21.38 -0.09 9.67
CA ALA A 139 22.22 -0.19 10.87
C ALA A 139 21.76 -1.31 11.81
N ALA A 140 20.45 -1.55 11.90
CA ALA A 140 19.88 -2.61 12.70
C ALA A 140 20.04 -4.01 12.07
N THR A 141 20.35 -4.11 10.77
CA THR A 141 20.43 -5.38 10.05
C THR A 141 21.88 -5.87 9.90
N PRO A 142 22.26 -7.00 10.52
CA PRO A 142 23.66 -7.45 10.52
C PRO A 142 24.11 -8.08 9.18
N VAL A 143 23.17 -8.55 8.36
CA VAL A 143 23.46 -9.24 7.10
C VAL A 143 23.11 -8.33 5.93
N LYS A 144 24.08 -8.09 5.05
CA LYS A 144 23.86 -7.39 3.78
C LYS A 144 23.68 -8.43 2.67
N ASP A 145 22.49 -8.46 2.10
CA ASP A 145 22.24 -9.17 0.84
C ASP A 145 22.80 -8.31 -0.31
N LYS A 146 23.56 -8.92 -1.23
CA LYS A 146 24.14 -8.21 -2.37
C LYS A 146 23.08 -7.75 -3.39
N PHE A 147 21.92 -8.41 -3.41
CA PHE A 147 20.89 -8.19 -4.44
C PHE A 147 19.63 -7.52 -3.90
N LYS A 148 19.55 -7.28 -2.59
CA LYS A 148 18.37 -6.69 -1.95
C LYS A 148 18.78 -5.74 -0.84
N HIS A 149 18.30 -4.50 -0.91
CA HIS A 149 18.53 -3.55 0.16
C HIS A 149 17.87 -4.02 1.47
N PRO A 150 18.54 -3.88 2.64
CA PRO A 150 17.98 -4.35 3.92
C PRO A 150 16.63 -3.70 4.27
N ALA A 151 16.40 -2.47 3.82
CA ALA A 151 15.15 -1.76 4.08
C ALA A 151 13.94 -2.26 3.26
N THR A 152 14.14 -3.03 2.18
CA THR A 152 13.06 -3.43 1.27
C THR A 152 11.90 -4.14 1.97
N ARG A 153 12.20 -5.10 2.87
CA ARG A 153 11.16 -5.85 3.62
C ARG A 153 10.43 -4.96 4.62
N THR A 154 11.15 -4.02 5.24
CA THR A 154 10.56 -3.08 6.20
C THR A 154 9.61 -2.11 5.49
N PHE A 155 10.03 -1.51 4.38
CA PHE A 155 9.17 -0.63 3.60
C PHE A 155 7.93 -1.35 3.07
N GLN A 156 8.09 -2.60 2.64
CA GLN A 156 6.96 -3.44 2.25
C GLN A 156 5.95 -3.64 3.40
N ALA A 157 6.44 -4.03 4.57
CA ALA A 157 5.59 -4.27 5.73
C ALA A 157 4.85 -3.02 6.20
N VAL A 158 5.57 -1.89 6.31
CA VAL A 158 5.01 -0.61 6.75
C VAL A 158 3.93 -0.14 5.76
N ARG A 159 4.19 -0.26 4.45
CA ARG A 159 3.21 0.10 3.41
C ARG A 159 1.93 -0.73 3.50
N ILE A 160 2.08 -2.06 3.60
CA ILE A 160 0.95 -3.00 3.73
C ILE A 160 0.10 -2.62 4.94
N TRP A 161 0.73 -2.30 6.07
CA TRP A 161 0.05 -1.88 7.28
C TRP A 161 -0.67 -0.53 7.13
N VAL A 162 0.04 0.51 6.67
CA VAL A 162 -0.50 1.87 6.51
C VAL A 162 -1.72 1.91 5.60
N ASN A 163 -1.76 1.03 4.59
CA ASN A 163 -2.85 0.99 3.62
C ASN A 163 -3.88 -0.11 3.88
N SER A 164 -3.70 -0.92 4.93
CA SER A 164 -4.54 -2.10 5.25
C SER A 164 -4.74 -3.01 4.02
N GLU A 165 -3.66 -3.26 3.28
CA GLU A 165 -3.76 -3.85 1.93
C GLU A 165 -4.39 -5.25 1.96
N LEU A 166 -4.08 -6.07 2.96
CA LEU A 166 -4.62 -7.43 3.04
C LEU A 166 -6.10 -7.43 3.40
N GLU A 167 -6.51 -6.58 4.32
CA GLU A 167 -7.91 -6.42 4.71
C GLU A 167 -8.74 -5.88 3.53
N GLU A 168 -8.21 -4.91 2.79
CA GLU A 168 -8.82 -4.38 1.57
C GLU A 168 -9.02 -5.48 0.52
N ILE A 169 -7.99 -6.30 0.27
CA ILE A 169 -8.05 -7.42 -0.67
C ILE A 169 -9.11 -8.44 -0.23
N GLU A 170 -9.11 -8.83 1.05
CA GLU A 170 -10.06 -9.81 1.57
C GLU A 170 -11.51 -9.34 1.42
N GLN A 171 -11.79 -8.08 1.75
CA GLN A 171 -13.13 -7.50 1.63
C GLN A 171 -13.58 -7.39 0.18
N ALA A 172 -12.69 -6.99 -0.73
CA ALA A 172 -13.02 -6.92 -2.15
C ALA A 172 -13.21 -8.28 -2.80
N LEU A 173 -12.45 -9.31 -2.40
CA LEU A 173 -12.65 -10.69 -2.84
C LEU A 173 -14.02 -11.23 -2.39
N LYS A 174 -14.42 -10.94 -1.14
CA LYS A 174 -15.76 -11.31 -0.65
C LYS A 174 -16.85 -10.57 -1.42
N SER A 175 -16.65 -9.28 -1.65
CA SER A 175 -17.61 -8.43 -2.36
C SER A 175 -17.75 -8.81 -3.83
N SER A 176 -16.67 -9.23 -4.50
CA SER A 176 -16.68 -9.58 -5.92
C SER A 176 -17.65 -10.73 -6.21
N LEU A 177 -17.70 -11.74 -5.33
CA LEU A 177 -18.62 -12.88 -5.44
C LEU A 177 -20.10 -12.47 -5.39
N ASN A 178 -20.43 -11.37 -4.69
CA ASN A 178 -21.80 -10.89 -4.54
C ASN A 178 -22.25 -9.99 -5.69
N VAL A 179 -21.31 -9.31 -6.36
CA VAL A 179 -21.63 -8.34 -7.43
C VAL A 179 -21.63 -8.97 -8.82
N LEU A 180 -20.90 -10.06 -9.01
CA LEU A 180 -20.77 -10.73 -10.30
C LEU A 180 -22.11 -11.30 -10.81
N ALA A 181 -22.33 -11.20 -12.11
CA ALA A 181 -23.37 -11.95 -12.79
C ALA A 181 -23.10 -13.46 -12.71
N ARG A 182 -24.14 -14.28 -12.90
CA ARG A 182 -24.02 -15.76 -12.83
C ARG A 182 -22.96 -16.35 -13.77
N ALA A 183 -22.68 -15.69 -14.89
CA ALA A 183 -21.65 -16.07 -15.86
C ALA A 183 -20.45 -15.10 -15.87
N GLY A 184 -20.34 -14.23 -14.86
CA GLY A 184 -19.27 -13.24 -14.74
C GLY A 184 -17.95 -13.88 -14.32
N GLY A 185 -16.84 -13.21 -14.67
CA GLY A 185 -15.48 -13.65 -14.36
C GLY A 185 -14.82 -12.81 -13.27
N PHE A 186 -13.93 -13.43 -12.49
CA PHE A 186 -13.03 -12.73 -11.58
C PHE A 186 -11.59 -12.93 -12.03
N GLN A 187 -10.83 -11.82 -12.10
CA GLN A 187 -9.40 -11.85 -12.40
C GLN A 187 -8.65 -10.94 -11.43
N SER A 188 -7.51 -11.42 -10.93
CA SER A 188 -6.57 -10.61 -10.15
C SER A 188 -5.18 -10.72 -10.74
N SER A 189 -4.50 -9.59 -10.91
CA SER A 189 -3.08 -9.51 -11.18
C SER A 189 -2.35 -8.96 -9.96
N VAL A 190 -1.14 -9.44 -9.71
CA VAL A 190 -0.25 -8.90 -8.68
C VAL A 190 0.97 -8.33 -9.38
N SER A 191 1.11 -7.01 -9.38
CA SER A 191 2.26 -6.34 -9.95
C SER A 191 3.42 -6.38 -8.96
N THR A 192 4.45 -7.18 -9.27
CA THR A 192 5.64 -7.37 -8.42
C THR A 192 6.80 -6.43 -8.79
N ARG A 193 6.51 -5.16 -9.15
CA ARG A 193 7.57 -4.14 -9.38
C ARG A 193 8.50 -3.90 -8.17
N TRP A 194 8.13 -4.41 -7.00
CA TRP A 194 8.92 -4.46 -5.78
C TRP A 194 10.38 -4.93 -5.93
N LYS A 195 10.68 -5.83 -6.88
CA LYS A 195 12.04 -6.40 -7.01
C LYS A 195 13.01 -5.54 -7.79
N THR A 196 12.54 -4.50 -8.50
CA THR A 196 13.36 -3.75 -9.46
C THR A 196 13.53 -2.27 -9.08
N VAL A 197 12.76 -1.77 -8.10
CA VAL A 197 12.70 -0.33 -7.77
C VAL A 197 13.15 -0.02 -6.32
N LEU A 198 13.58 -1.04 -5.56
CA LEU A 198 14.14 -0.97 -4.20
C LEU A 198 15.41 -1.83 -4.11
#